data_AF-A0A750P1W6-F1
#
_entry.id   AF-A0A750P1W6-F1
#
_cell.length_a   1.000
_cell.length_b   1.000
_cell.length_c   1.000
_cell.angle_alpha   90.00
_cell.angle_beta   90.00
_cell.angle_gamma   90.00
#
_symmetry.space_group_name_H-M   'P 1'
#
loop_
_entity.id
_entity.type
_entity.pdbx_description
1 polymer ?
#
loop_
_entity_poly.entity_id
_entity_poly.type
_entity_poly.pdbx_seq_one_letter_code
_entity_poly.pdbx_strand_id
1 'polypeptide(L)'
;MTVQQPKRRPLSRYLKDFKHSQTHCAHCHKLLDRITLVRCGKIVNKIAISQLDTLLDEAAWQQEQKEWVALCRFCGDLHCKKQSDFFDIIGFKQYLFEQTEMSHGTVREYVVRLRRLGNYLAGQNISHDLLQDAFLDESLAPWLPETSTNNYRIALRKYQQYKAHQQIATRPTSPFTSRSDIY
;
A
#
# COMPACT_ATOMS: atom_id res chain seq x y z
N MET A 1 3.92 52.59 -11.78
CA MET A 1 3.68 51.32 -11.05
C MET A 1 4.36 50.21 -11.84
N THR A 2 5.49 49.70 -11.38
CA THR A 2 6.16 48.58 -12.04
C THR A 2 5.45 47.30 -11.63
N VAL A 3 4.72 46.69 -12.57
CA VAL A 3 4.11 45.37 -12.40
C VAL A 3 5.27 44.39 -12.21
N GLN A 4 5.53 43.97 -10.96
CA GLN A 4 6.47 42.90 -10.69
C GLN A 4 5.95 41.65 -11.40
N GLN A 5 6.61 41.26 -12.49
CA GLN A 5 6.29 40.00 -13.14
C GLN A 5 6.51 38.87 -12.12
N PRO A 6 5.52 37.99 -11.93
CA PRO A 6 5.67 36.88 -11.00
C PRO A 6 6.85 36.03 -11.45
N LYS A 7 7.83 35.83 -10.56
CA LYS A 7 9.00 35.00 -10.83
C LYS A 7 8.52 33.60 -11.20
N ARG A 8 8.84 33.16 -12.41
CA ARG A 8 8.53 31.82 -12.89
C ARG A 8 9.77 30.93 -12.80
N ARG A 9 9.57 29.67 -12.43
CA ARG A 9 10.63 28.67 -12.42
C ARG A 9 10.12 27.32 -12.92
N PRO A 10 11.00 26.44 -13.43
CA PRO A 10 10.59 25.11 -13.89
C PRO A 10 9.96 24.28 -12.77
N LEU A 11 8.95 23.48 -13.11
CA LEU A 11 8.32 22.53 -12.19
C LEU A 11 9.35 21.57 -11.55
N SER A 12 10.37 21.15 -12.30
CA SER A 12 11.48 20.35 -11.78
C SER A 12 12.19 20.99 -10.58
N ARG A 13 12.28 22.33 -10.54
CA ARG A 13 12.86 23.06 -9.40
C ARG A 13 11.92 23.07 -8.20
N TYR A 14 10.64 23.35 -8.40
CA TYR A 14 9.62 23.25 -7.35
C TYR A 14 9.59 21.87 -6.71
N LEU A 15 9.63 20.81 -7.51
CA LEU A 15 9.64 19.43 -7.03
C LEU A 15 10.88 19.07 -6.22
N LYS A 16 12.04 19.66 -6.54
CA LYS A 16 13.26 19.50 -5.73
C LYS A 16 13.07 20.09 -4.33
N ASP A 17 12.56 21.31 -4.25
CA ASP A 17 12.31 22.00 -2.99
C ASP A 17 11.19 21.29 -2.19
N PHE A 18 10.10 20.89 -2.85
CA PHE A 18 9.03 20.06 -2.27
C PHE A 18 9.60 18.76 -1.69
N LYS A 19 10.38 18.01 -2.46
CA LYS A 19 11.00 16.77 -1.98
C LYS A 19 11.84 17.02 -0.73
N HIS A 20 12.57 18.12 -0.65
CA HIS A 20 13.38 18.45 0.53
C HIS A 20 12.53 18.83 1.75
N SER A 21 11.32 19.37 1.56
CA SER A 21 10.41 19.69 2.67
C SER A 21 9.65 18.48 3.22
N GLN A 22 9.57 17.38 2.47
CA GLN A 22 8.87 16.17 2.90
C GLN A 22 9.77 15.28 3.77
N THR A 23 9.47 15.22 5.08
CA THR A 23 10.24 14.41 6.05
C THR A 23 9.61 13.05 6.34
N HIS A 24 8.28 12.91 6.16
CA HIS A 24 7.54 11.70 6.49
C HIS A 24 6.73 11.18 5.30
N CYS A 25 6.54 9.86 5.25
CA CYS A 25 5.69 9.21 4.27
C CYS A 25 4.26 9.69 4.43
N ALA A 26 3.65 10.22 3.37
CA ALA A 26 2.27 10.68 3.42
C ALA A 26 1.26 9.57 3.74
N HIS A 27 1.60 8.29 3.49
CA HIS A 27 0.71 7.17 3.80
C HIS A 27 0.94 6.58 5.18
N CYS A 28 2.19 6.27 5.54
CA CYS A 28 2.49 5.47 6.74
C CYS A 28 3.18 6.28 7.84
N HIS A 29 3.35 7.59 7.64
CA HIS A 29 3.99 8.53 8.56
C HIS A 29 5.39 8.14 9.04
N LYS A 30 6.06 7.17 8.40
CA LYS A 30 7.46 6.84 8.68
C LYS A 30 8.37 7.95 8.18
N LEU A 31 9.38 8.32 8.95
CA LEU A 31 10.51 9.15 8.51
C LEU A 31 11.13 8.63 7.20
N LEU A 32 11.43 9.54 6.28
CA LEU A 32 11.92 9.23 4.93
C LEU A 32 13.42 9.49 4.78
N ASP A 33 14.21 8.42 4.71
CA ASP A 33 15.61 8.52 4.27
C ASP A 33 15.71 8.65 2.75
N ARG A 34 14.75 8.07 2.02
CA ARG A 34 14.63 8.13 0.56
C ARG A 34 13.17 8.33 0.17
N ILE A 35 12.94 9.40 -0.59
CA ILE A 35 11.60 9.82 -1.01
C ILE A 35 11.29 9.29 -2.40
N THR A 36 10.14 8.63 -2.52
CA THR A 36 9.51 8.27 -3.78
C THR A 36 8.45 9.32 -4.09
N LEU A 37 8.66 10.11 -5.15
CA LEU A 37 7.65 11.05 -5.62
C LEU A 37 6.63 10.32 -6.47
N VAL A 38 5.37 10.58 -6.18
CA VAL A 38 4.22 10.01 -6.86
C VAL A 38 3.34 11.14 -7.35
N ARG A 39 2.85 11.02 -8.58
CA ARG A 39 1.85 11.93 -9.16
C ARG A 39 0.70 11.11 -9.71
N CYS A 40 -0.53 11.41 -9.31
CA CYS A 40 -1.74 10.69 -9.73
C CYS A 40 -1.59 9.16 -9.69
N GLY A 41 -1.03 8.62 -8.59
CA GLY A 41 -0.82 7.18 -8.40
C GLY A 41 0.35 6.56 -9.17
N LYS A 42 1.17 7.33 -9.89
CA LYS A 42 2.35 6.83 -10.62
C LYS A 42 3.66 7.34 -10.02
N ILE A 43 4.64 6.45 -9.86
CA ILE A 43 5.99 6.83 -9.42
C ILE A 43 6.67 7.64 -10.53
N VAL A 44 7.14 8.83 -10.20
CA VAL A 44 7.89 9.70 -11.11
C VAL A 44 9.38 9.59 -10.79
N ASN A 45 10.16 9.09 -11.75
CA ASN A 45 11.58 8.87 -11.57
C ASN A 45 12.40 10.16 -11.81
N LYS A 46 13.71 10.11 -11.51
CA LYS A 46 14.61 11.27 -11.65
C LYS A 46 14.66 11.83 -13.07
N ILE A 47 14.63 10.97 -14.09
CA ILE A 47 14.71 11.37 -15.51
C ILE A 47 13.43 12.12 -15.90
N ALA A 48 12.27 11.56 -15.56
CA ALA A 48 10.98 12.21 -15.80
C ALA A 48 10.89 13.56 -15.09
N ILE A 49 11.34 13.66 -13.84
CA ILE A 49 11.38 14.95 -13.12
C ILE A 49 12.30 15.96 -13.83
N SER A 50 13.47 15.54 -14.31
CA SER A 50 14.40 16.45 -15.00
C SER A 50 13.88 16.97 -16.34
N GLN A 51 12.84 16.35 -16.91
CA GLN A 51 12.21 16.78 -18.16
C GLN A 51 10.99 17.69 -17.92
N LEU A 52 10.61 17.96 -16.66
CA LEU A 52 9.48 18.84 -16.31
C LEU A 52 9.92 20.31 -16.34
N ASP A 53 10.10 20.85 -17.53
CA ASP A 53 10.59 22.22 -17.77
C ASP A 53 9.47 23.28 -17.85
N THR A 54 8.21 22.87 -17.70
CA THR A 54 7.07 23.80 -17.65
C THR A 54 7.29 24.87 -16.58
N LEU A 55 7.28 26.13 -17.00
CA LEU A 55 7.47 27.27 -16.11
C LEU A 55 6.17 27.59 -15.38
N LEU A 56 6.23 27.56 -14.05
CA LEU A 56 5.12 27.90 -13.16
C LEU A 56 5.49 29.13 -12.33
N ASP A 57 4.49 29.95 -12.01
CA ASP A 57 4.56 30.88 -10.89
C ASP A 57 4.09 30.20 -9.60
N GLU A 58 4.15 30.91 -8.47
CA GLU A 58 3.75 30.36 -7.17
C GLU A 58 2.28 29.93 -7.12
N ALA A 59 1.37 30.67 -7.77
CA ALA A 59 -0.05 30.32 -7.76
C ALA A 59 -0.30 29.00 -8.51
N ALA A 60 0.30 28.84 -9.70
CA ALA A 60 0.21 27.61 -10.46
C ALA A 60 0.89 26.44 -9.72
N TRP A 61 2.02 26.67 -9.05
CA TRP A 61 2.66 25.66 -8.22
C TRP A 61 1.78 25.18 -7.06
N GLN A 62 1.13 26.07 -6.31
CA GLN A 62 0.25 25.67 -5.20
C GLN A 62 -0.90 24.76 -5.66
N GLN A 63 -1.39 24.96 -6.87
CA GLN A 63 -2.40 24.06 -7.45
C GLN A 63 -1.79 22.73 -7.90
N GLU A 64 -0.66 22.75 -8.61
CA GLU A 64 0.02 21.54 -9.09
C GLU A 64 0.52 20.67 -7.92
N GLN A 65 1.02 21.27 -6.83
CA GLN A 65 1.58 20.56 -5.67
C GLN A 65 0.63 19.53 -5.07
N LYS A 66 -0.69 19.77 -5.14
CA LYS A 66 -1.73 18.87 -4.60
C LYS A 66 -1.74 17.50 -5.29
N GLU A 67 -1.27 17.43 -6.53
CA GLU A 67 -1.17 16.17 -7.29
C GLU A 67 0.03 15.31 -6.89
N TRP A 68 0.93 15.86 -6.06
CA TRP A 68 2.20 15.23 -5.70
C TRP A 68 2.19 14.70 -4.27
N VAL A 69 2.68 13.48 -4.12
CA VAL A 69 2.76 12.79 -2.84
C VAL A 69 4.17 12.25 -2.64
N ALA A 70 4.72 12.47 -1.44
CA ALA A 70 5.97 11.86 -1.01
C ALA A 70 5.71 10.58 -0.23
N LEU A 71 6.13 9.45 -0.78
CA LEU A 71 6.00 8.14 -0.16
C LEU A 71 7.35 7.52 0.18
N CYS A 72 7.35 6.63 1.18
CA CYS A 72 8.45 5.69 1.34
C CYS A 72 8.44 4.68 0.19
N ARG A 73 9.61 4.07 -0.09
CA ARG A 73 9.73 3.08 -1.18
C ARG A 73 8.67 1.97 -1.10
N PHE A 74 8.38 1.50 0.11
CA PHE A 74 7.41 0.43 0.32
C PHE A 74 5.98 0.86 -0.06
N CYS A 75 5.53 2.04 0.40
CA CYS A 75 4.22 2.56 0.04
C CYS A 75 4.14 2.90 -1.45
N GLY A 76 5.18 3.47 -2.04
CA GLY A 76 5.24 3.69 -3.48
C GLY A 76 5.08 2.39 -4.27
N ASP A 77 5.83 1.34 -3.91
CA ASP A 77 5.70 0.03 -4.54
C ASP A 77 4.32 -0.61 -4.34
N LEU A 78 3.66 -0.33 -3.22
CA LEU A 78 2.38 -0.95 -2.86
C LEU A 78 1.18 -0.27 -3.52
N HIS A 79 1.16 1.06 -3.57
CA HIS A 79 0.00 1.81 -4.05
C HIS A 79 0.10 2.22 -5.52
N CYS A 80 1.31 2.20 -6.12
CA CYS A 80 1.52 2.74 -7.46
C CYS A 80 1.85 1.67 -8.51
N LYS A 81 2.07 0.42 -8.12
CA LYS A 81 2.33 -0.67 -9.06
C LYS A 81 1.07 -1.50 -9.20
N LYS A 82 0.76 -1.90 -10.43
CA LYS A 82 -0.29 -2.89 -10.68
C LYS A 82 0.04 -4.15 -9.89
N GLN A 83 -0.93 -4.60 -9.12
CA GLN A 83 -0.84 -5.81 -8.31
C GLN A 83 -2.00 -6.74 -8.67
N SER A 84 -1.76 -8.03 -8.52
CA SER A 84 -2.78 -9.06 -8.54
C SER A 84 -3.83 -8.81 -7.45
N ASP A 85 -5.08 -9.09 -7.77
CA ASP A 85 -6.22 -9.10 -6.85
C ASP A 85 -6.36 -10.43 -6.09
N PHE A 86 -5.44 -11.38 -6.31
CA PHE A 86 -5.45 -12.69 -5.64
C PHE A 86 -5.41 -12.62 -4.11
N PHE A 87 -4.80 -11.57 -3.56
CA PHE A 87 -4.85 -11.30 -2.13
C PHE A 87 -5.26 -9.85 -1.90
N ASP A 88 -6.09 -9.58 -0.89
CA ASP A 88 -6.32 -8.22 -0.40
C ASP A 88 -5.11 -7.77 0.42
N ILE A 89 -4.08 -7.33 -0.30
CA ILE A 89 -2.80 -6.90 0.29
C ILE A 89 -2.97 -5.64 1.14
N ILE A 90 -3.91 -4.74 0.79
CA ILE A 90 -4.11 -3.49 1.51
C ILE A 90 -4.83 -3.75 2.82
N GLY A 91 -5.94 -4.50 2.78
CA GLY A 91 -6.67 -4.91 3.98
C GLY A 91 -5.80 -5.76 4.89
N PHE A 92 -5.01 -6.70 4.34
CA PHE A 92 -4.08 -7.49 5.13
C PHE A 92 -3.00 -6.64 5.82
N LYS A 93 -2.42 -5.65 5.12
CA LYS A 93 -1.46 -4.71 5.72
C LYS A 93 -2.10 -3.95 6.89
N GLN A 94 -3.32 -3.45 6.70
CA GLN A 94 -4.03 -2.69 7.73
C GLN A 94 -4.31 -3.56 8.96
N TYR A 95 -4.83 -4.77 8.75
CA TYR A 95 -5.01 -5.77 9.81
C TYR A 95 -3.72 -6.04 10.59
N LEU A 96 -2.59 -6.24 9.89
CA LEU A 96 -1.32 -6.49 10.58
C LEU A 96 -0.87 -5.30 11.44
N PHE A 97 -1.12 -4.06 11.02
CA PHE A 97 -0.76 -2.88 11.83
C PHE A 97 -1.71 -2.64 13.00
N GLU A 98 -3.00 -2.90 12.82
CA GLU A 98 -4.02 -2.53 13.80
C GLU A 98 -4.33 -3.66 14.80
N GLN A 99 -4.20 -4.92 14.37
CA GLN A 99 -4.64 -6.09 15.14
C GLN A 99 -3.47 -6.93 15.66
N THR A 100 -2.21 -6.52 15.43
CA THR A 100 -1.03 -7.29 15.84
C THR A 100 0.11 -6.39 16.30
N GLU A 101 0.90 -6.87 17.26
CA GLU A 101 2.10 -6.19 17.79
C GLU A 101 3.34 -6.38 16.90
N MET A 102 3.16 -6.58 15.59
CA MET A 102 4.27 -6.86 14.68
C MET A 102 5.06 -5.60 14.33
N SER A 103 6.39 -5.74 14.26
CA SER A 103 7.24 -4.66 13.79
C SER A 103 6.92 -4.28 12.34
N HIS A 104 7.14 -3.01 11.98
CA HIS A 104 7.01 -2.53 10.58
C HIS A 104 7.84 -3.37 9.59
N GLY A 105 8.98 -3.90 10.01
CA GLY A 105 9.83 -4.78 9.19
C GLY A 105 9.13 -6.09 8.87
N THR A 106 8.61 -6.77 9.91
CA THR A 106 7.87 -8.03 9.77
C THR A 106 6.62 -7.86 8.92
N VAL A 107 5.82 -6.82 9.17
CA VAL A 107 4.63 -6.50 8.37
C VAL A 107 5.00 -6.33 6.90
N ARG A 108 6.05 -5.54 6.63
CA ARG A 108 6.54 -5.33 5.26
C ARG A 108 6.92 -6.64 4.59
N GLU A 109 7.60 -7.54 5.29
CA GLU A 109 7.99 -8.83 4.71
C GLU A 109 6.79 -9.68 4.32
N TYR A 110 5.79 -9.83 5.20
CA TYR A 110 4.59 -10.61 4.91
C TYR A 110 3.80 -10.03 3.74
N VAL A 111 3.57 -8.72 3.74
CA VAL A 111 2.88 -8.01 2.65
C VAL A 111 3.61 -8.19 1.32
N VAL A 112 4.95 -8.04 1.31
CA VAL A 112 5.73 -8.23 0.07
C VAL A 112 5.71 -9.68 -0.40
N ARG A 113 5.79 -10.65 0.51
CA ARG A 113 5.74 -12.09 0.17
C ARG A 113 4.40 -12.43 -0.49
N LEU A 114 3.28 -12.08 0.13
CA LEU A 114 1.97 -12.37 -0.44
C LEU A 114 1.72 -11.63 -1.74
N ARG A 115 2.15 -10.37 -1.86
CA ARG A 115 2.03 -9.65 -3.14
C ARG A 115 2.80 -10.34 -4.27
N ARG A 116 4.03 -10.81 -4.00
CA ARG A 116 4.83 -11.56 -4.98
C ARG A 116 4.16 -12.89 -5.35
N LEU A 117 3.69 -13.62 -4.35
CA LEU A 117 2.99 -14.88 -4.56
C LEU A 117 1.70 -14.68 -5.36
N GLY A 118 0.88 -13.69 -5.02
CA GLY A 118 -0.37 -13.39 -5.74
C GLY A 118 -0.14 -13.00 -7.20
N ASN A 119 0.92 -12.24 -7.48
CA ASN A 119 1.33 -11.93 -8.86
C ASN A 119 1.75 -13.18 -9.63
N TYR A 120 2.49 -14.09 -8.98
CA TYR A 120 2.89 -15.36 -9.58
C TYR A 120 1.68 -16.26 -9.87
N LEU A 121 0.80 -16.45 -8.90
CA LEU A 121 -0.42 -17.26 -9.03
C LEU A 121 -1.35 -16.73 -10.12
N ALA A 122 -1.57 -15.41 -10.18
CA ALA A 122 -2.34 -14.80 -11.25
C ALA A 122 -1.70 -14.99 -12.62
N GLY A 123 -0.37 -14.90 -12.72
CA GLY A 123 0.36 -15.17 -13.96
C GLY A 123 0.27 -16.63 -14.42
N GLN A 124 0.00 -17.56 -13.51
CA GLN A 124 -0.23 -18.99 -13.78
C GLN A 124 -1.73 -19.33 -13.93
N ASN A 125 -2.63 -18.34 -13.91
CA ASN A 125 -4.08 -18.52 -13.95
C ASN A 125 -4.62 -19.49 -12.88
N ILE A 126 -4.03 -19.48 -11.70
CA ILE A 126 -4.50 -20.32 -10.58
C ILE A 126 -5.87 -19.81 -10.10
N SER A 127 -6.79 -20.72 -9.80
CA SER A 127 -8.12 -20.35 -9.32
C SER A 127 -8.06 -19.70 -7.94
N HIS A 128 -8.89 -18.67 -7.76
CA HIS A 128 -9.12 -18.03 -6.46
C HIS A 128 -9.89 -18.93 -5.48
N ASP A 129 -10.49 -20.03 -5.94
CA ASP A 129 -11.21 -20.98 -5.08
C ASP A 129 -10.30 -21.60 -4.02
N LEU A 130 -8.99 -21.71 -4.31
CA LEU A 130 -7.99 -22.16 -3.34
C LEU A 130 -7.91 -21.25 -2.11
N LEU A 131 -8.38 -20.01 -2.19
CA LEU A 131 -8.44 -19.11 -1.06
C LEU A 131 -9.56 -19.47 -0.09
N GLN A 132 -10.54 -20.27 -0.48
CA GLN A 132 -11.65 -20.69 0.40
C GLN A 132 -11.26 -21.85 1.33
N ASP A 133 -10.10 -22.45 1.11
CA ASP A 133 -9.61 -23.53 1.95
C ASP A 133 -9.29 -23.05 3.37
N ALA A 134 -9.56 -23.93 4.34
CA ALA A 134 -9.24 -23.74 5.74
C ALA A 134 -7.73 -23.83 6.02
N PHE A 135 -6.91 -24.30 5.09
CA PHE A 135 -5.45 -24.41 5.27
C PHE A 135 -4.66 -23.86 4.07
N LEU A 136 -4.65 -22.53 3.92
CA LEU A 136 -4.06 -21.86 2.74
C LEU A 136 -2.60 -22.23 2.48
N ASP A 137 -1.80 -22.46 3.52
CA ASP A 137 -0.39 -22.80 3.38
C ASP A 137 -0.15 -24.23 2.90
N GLU A 138 -1.12 -25.12 3.08
CA GLU A 138 -1.12 -26.48 2.52
C GLU A 138 -1.68 -26.47 1.11
N SER A 139 -2.83 -25.83 0.89
CA SER A 139 -3.46 -25.76 -0.44
C SER A 139 -2.53 -25.11 -1.45
N LEU A 140 -1.85 -24.03 -1.06
CA LEU A 140 -0.92 -23.33 -1.96
C LEU A 140 0.50 -23.92 -2.00
N ALA A 141 0.78 -24.98 -1.23
CA ALA A 141 2.11 -25.58 -1.13
C ALA A 141 2.77 -25.91 -2.48
N PRO A 142 2.05 -26.45 -3.49
CA PRO A 142 2.65 -26.78 -4.80
C PRO A 142 3.20 -25.57 -5.56
N TRP A 143 2.74 -24.35 -5.24
CA TRP A 143 3.14 -23.11 -5.91
C TRP A 143 4.09 -22.25 -5.08
N LEU A 144 4.52 -22.75 -3.91
CA LEU A 144 5.50 -22.03 -3.11
C LEU A 144 6.89 -22.20 -3.69
N PRO A 145 7.73 -21.14 -3.64
CA PRO A 145 9.12 -21.28 -4.04
C PRO A 145 9.85 -22.26 -3.12
N GLU A 146 10.76 -23.06 -3.71
CA GLU A 146 11.60 -24.02 -2.98
C GLU A 146 12.49 -23.31 -1.94
N THR A 147 12.97 -22.11 -2.27
CA THR A 147 13.67 -21.27 -1.31
C THR A 147 12.70 -20.47 -0.45
N SER A 148 12.93 -20.42 0.86
CA SER A 148 12.10 -19.66 1.81
C SER A 148 10.64 -20.14 1.89
N THR A 149 10.33 -21.40 1.55
CA THR A 149 8.96 -21.96 1.61
C THR A 149 8.28 -21.67 2.95
N ASN A 150 8.97 -21.91 4.06
CA ASN A 150 8.44 -21.67 5.41
C ASN A 150 8.06 -20.20 5.65
N ASN A 151 8.81 -19.26 5.07
CA ASN A 151 8.50 -17.84 5.20
C ASN A 151 7.19 -17.47 4.48
N TYR A 152 6.89 -18.10 3.35
CA TYR A 152 5.60 -17.93 2.67
C TYR A 152 4.47 -18.62 3.43
N ARG A 153 4.69 -19.83 3.96
CA ARG A 153 3.69 -20.53 4.79
C ARG A 153 3.29 -19.72 6.01
N ILE A 154 4.24 -19.08 6.69
CA ILE A 154 3.95 -18.19 7.83
C ILE A 154 3.08 -17.00 7.38
N ALA A 155 3.43 -16.36 6.26
CA ALA A 155 2.66 -15.23 5.73
C ALA A 155 1.23 -15.66 5.33
N LEU A 156 1.06 -16.84 4.73
CA LEU A 156 -0.24 -17.41 4.37
C LEU A 156 -1.11 -17.69 5.60
N ARG A 157 -0.54 -18.30 6.65
CA ARG A 157 -1.25 -18.51 7.92
C ARG A 157 -1.68 -17.19 8.56
N LYS A 158 -0.87 -16.13 8.47
CA LYS A 158 -1.27 -14.78 8.90
C LYS A 158 -2.39 -14.19 8.05
N TYR A 159 -2.35 -14.40 6.74
CA TYR A 159 -3.44 -13.97 5.85
C TYR A 159 -4.75 -14.71 6.15
N GLN A 160 -4.67 -15.98 6.51
CA GLN A 160 -5.83 -16.76 6.93
C GLN A 160 -6.44 -16.21 8.23
N GLN A 161 -5.62 -15.79 9.20
CA GLN A 161 -6.10 -15.11 10.41
C GLN A 161 -6.83 -13.80 10.08
N TYR A 162 -6.30 -13.04 9.12
CA TYR A 162 -6.96 -11.85 8.59
C TYR A 162 -8.32 -12.15 7.96
N LYS A 163 -8.42 -13.19 7.11
CA LYS A 163 -9.71 -13.62 6.52
C LYS A 163 -10.74 -13.97 7.59
N ALA A 164 -10.33 -14.73 8.60
CA ALA A 164 -11.21 -15.09 9.71
C ALA A 164 -11.68 -13.85 10.50
N HIS A 165 -10.79 -12.88 10.73
CA HIS A 165 -11.14 -11.61 11.38
C HIS A 165 -12.16 -10.81 10.58
N GLN A 166 -12.02 -10.72 9.25
CA GLN A 166 -13.00 -10.05 8.41
C GLN A 166 -14.38 -10.72 8.44
N GLN A 167 -14.43 -12.05 8.50
CA GLN A 167 -15.71 -12.78 8.62
C GLN A 167 -16.41 -12.54 9.96
N ILE A 168 -15.66 -12.34 11.04
CA ILE A 168 -16.22 -11.98 12.36
C ILE A 168 -16.73 -10.54 12.34
N ALA A 169 -15.94 -9.60 11.82
CA ALA A 169 -16.29 -8.18 11.75
C ALA A 169 -17.51 -7.87 10.86
N THR A 170 -17.79 -8.74 9.88
CA THR A 170 -18.92 -8.59 8.94
C THR A 170 -20.21 -9.29 9.39
N ARG A 171 -20.19 -10.05 10.50
CA ARG A 171 -21.41 -10.65 11.05
C ARG A 171 -22.23 -9.56 11.78
N PRO A 172 -23.48 -9.26 11.34
CA PRO A 172 -24.33 -8.36 12.10
C PRO A 172 -24.57 -8.96 13.49
N THR A 173 -24.38 -8.14 14.53
CA THR A 173 -24.80 -8.44 15.89
C THR A 173 -26.30 -8.70 15.86
N SER A 174 -26.70 -9.98 15.92
CA SER A 174 -28.10 -10.34 16.14
C SER A 174 -28.55 -9.68 17.45
N PRO A 175 -29.63 -8.88 17.46
CA PRO A 175 -30.19 -8.40 18.71
C PRO A 175 -30.71 -9.62 19.47
N PHE A 176 -30.00 -10.01 20.53
CA PHE A 176 -30.54 -10.92 21.53
C PHE A 176 -31.77 -10.24 22.13
N THR A 177 -32.96 -10.70 21.75
CA THR A 177 -34.19 -10.41 22.46
C THR A 177 -34.14 -11.15 23.80
N SER A 178 -33.66 -10.47 24.84
CA SER A 178 -33.97 -10.86 26.22
C SER A 178 -35.47 -10.67 26.45
N ARG A 179 -36.25 -11.74 26.31
CA ARG A 179 -37.58 -11.82 26.90
C ARG A 179 -37.44 -12.30 28.34
N SER A 180 -37.29 -11.35 29.25
CA SER A 180 -37.65 -11.54 30.64
C SER A 180 -39.12 -11.18 30.77
N ASP A 181 -40.02 -12.16 30.62
CA ASP A 181 -41.40 -12.01 31.07
C ASP A 181 -41.58 -12.89 32.31
N ILE A 182 -41.63 -12.19 33.45
CA ILE A 182 -42.11 -12.69 34.74
C ILE A 182 -43.65 -12.78 34.62
N TYR A 183 -44.22 -13.94 34.95
CA TYR A 183 -45.58 -14.08 35.45
C TYR A 183 -45.59 -15.11 36.58
#